data_AF-A0AAN8WD90-F1
#
_entry.id   AF-A0AAN8WD90-F1
#
_cell.length_a   1.000
_cell.length_b   1.000
_cell.length_c   1.000
_cell.angle_alpha   90.00
_cell.angle_beta   90.00
_cell.angle_gamma   90.00
#
_symmetry.space_group_name_H-M   'P 1'
#
loop_
_entity.id
_entity.type
_entity.pdbx_description
1 polymer ?
#
loop_
_entity_poly.entity_id
_entity_poly.type
_entity_poly.pdbx_seq_one_letter_code
_entity_poly.pdbx_strand_id
1 'polypeptide(L)'
;MVKGRQLQDFMAVFKDQKPCGLWPTGRNDKERPLWFKKNLLHSDLNDNGESINGQRKQGTSKLDGRLQEKETDLRRKKPNYAKLPPGPVPSPIVSNLLELGNKPHKSLAKLAATYGPIVALKLGHVTTIVISNATAAREVLQKHDLIFADRSIPHGVTANKHDQFSVAWLPVNAHWKTLRKICNYHIFTSQRLDAKQDLRRLKVQKLLTHVQESCQAGVAVEIGKAAFNTSLNLLSNTIFSVDLADPESGLAREFQKLVCSIMENIGRPNLADYFPLLRKIDPQGVKRRLTRDGGKITKLLQGLIDDRLLSRKAKDSQRKNDLLDALLDLIEEKFEGFDWNDIEHLLL
;
A
#
# COMPACT_ATOMS: atom_id res chain seq x y z
N MET A 1 -7.20 -26.05 -28.72
CA MET A 1 -8.15 -26.40 -27.65
C MET A 1 -7.41 -26.39 -26.32
N VAL A 2 -7.74 -25.44 -25.43
CA VAL A 2 -7.26 -25.45 -24.04
C VAL A 2 -7.88 -26.68 -23.36
N LYS A 3 -7.06 -27.59 -22.84
CA LYS A 3 -7.57 -28.75 -22.08
C LYS A 3 -8.37 -28.20 -20.90
N GLY A 4 -9.62 -28.61 -20.70
CA GLY A 4 -10.51 -28.07 -19.66
C GLY A 4 -9.90 -28.06 -18.24
N ARG A 5 -8.91 -28.92 -17.98
CA ARG A 5 -8.10 -28.94 -16.75
C ARG A 5 -7.29 -27.65 -16.53
N GLN A 6 -6.66 -27.08 -17.56
CA GLN A 6 -5.89 -25.83 -17.44
C GLN A 6 -6.77 -24.63 -17.10
N LEU A 7 -8.01 -24.60 -17.60
CA LEU A 7 -8.96 -23.53 -17.26
C LEU A 7 -9.47 -23.69 -15.82
N GLN A 8 -9.68 -24.92 -15.35
CA GLN A 8 -10.06 -25.18 -13.96
C GLN A 8 -8.92 -24.81 -13.00
N ASP A 9 -7.69 -25.24 -13.27
CA ASP A 9 -6.51 -24.91 -12.47
C ASP A 9 -6.26 -23.39 -12.46
N PHE A 10 -6.43 -22.73 -13.61
CA PHE A 10 -6.38 -21.27 -13.72
C PHE A 10 -7.43 -20.59 -12.84
N MET A 11 -8.70 -21.00 -12.95
CA MET A 11 -9.76 -20.41 -12.14
C MET A 11 -9.59 -20.72 -10.64
N ALA A 12 -8.97 -21.85 -10.28
CA ALA A 12 -8.65 -22.20 -8.90
C ALA A 12 -7.64 -21.23 -8.26
N VAL A 13 -6.62 -20.77 -9.02
CA VAL A 13 -5.69 -19.72 -8.56
C VAL A 13 -6.43 -18.45 -8.09
N PHE A 14 -7.55 -18.10 -8.71
CA PHE A 14 -8.35 -16.92 -8.38
C PHE A 14 -9.54 -17.18 -7.44
N LYS A 15 -9.99 -18.44 -7.33
CA LYS A 15 -11.09 -18.86 -6.45
C LYS A 15 -10.61 -19.20 -5.03
N ASP A 16 -9.45 -19.84 -4.90
CA ASP A 16 -8.95 -20.38 -3.62
C ASP A 16 -7.90 -19.48 -2.94
N GLN A 17 -7.48 -18.40 -3.59
CA GLN A 17 -6.75 -17.32 -2.92
C GLN A 17 -7.72 -16.53 -2.04
N LYS A 18 -7.99 -17.07 -0.84
CA LYS A 18 -8.43 -16.27 0.30
C LYS A 18 -7.39 -15.14 0.45
N PRO A 19 -7.79 -13.87 0.65
CA PRO A 19 -6.83 -12.81 0.93
C PRO A 19 -5.88 -13.31 2.02
N CYS A 20 -4.57 -13.13 1.82
CA CYS A 20 -3.56 -13.48 2.81
C CYS A 20 -4.10 -13.06 4.18
N GLY A 21 -4.27 -14.01 5.11
CA GLY A 21 -5.05 -13.90 6.36
C GLY A 21 -4.54 -12.84 7.33
N LEU A 22 -4.53 -11.59 6.89
CA LEU A 22 -4.10 -10.40 7.60
C LEU A 22 -5.19 -9.89 8.53
N TRP A 23 -6.44 -10.34 8.36
CA TRP A 23 -7.57 -9.81 9.11
C TRP A 23 -8.47 -10.92 9.65
N PRO A 24 -8.83 -10.87 10.94
CA PRO A 24 -9.81 -11.77 11.51
C PRO A 24 -11.20 -11.36 11.02
N THR A 25 -11.64 -11.94 9.89
CA THR A 25 -13.07 -12.05 9.66
C THR A 25 -13.56 -13.23 10.48
N GLY A 26 -14.42 -12.97 11.47
CA GLY A 26 -14.96 -13.98 12.38
C GLY A 26 -15.67 -15.13 11.66
N ARG A 27 -14.91 -16.11 11.17
CA ARG A 27 -15.39 -17.34 10.55
C ARG A 27 -14.56 -18.53 11.05
N ASN A 28 -15.27 -19.43 11.73
CA ASN A 28 -14.96 -20.79 12.15
C ASN A 28 -13.49 -21.24 12.23
N ASP A 29 -13.09 -21.51 13.46
CA ASP A 29 -11.76 -21.91 13.96
C ASP A 29 -11.21 -23.28 13.49
N LYS A 30 -11.79 -23.91 12.46
CA LYS A 30 -11.42 -25.27 12.03
C LYS A 30 -10.39 -25.36 10.89
N GLU A 31 -9.85 -24.25 10.41
CA GLU A 31 -8.88 -24.24 9.28
C GLU A 31 -7.59 -23.45 9.54
N ARG A 32 -7.01 -23.52 10.76
CA ARG A 32 -5.69 -22.91 11.02
C ARG A 32 -4.52 -23.86 10.71
N PRO A 33 -3.53 -23.46 9.87
CA PRO A 33 -2.34 -24.27 9.57
C PRO A 33 -1.39 -24.46 10.78
N LEU A 34 -0.84 -25.67 10.91
CA LEU A 34 0.00 -26.19 12.01
C LEU A 34 1.34 -25.48 12.30
N TRP A 35 1.72 -24.43 11.56
CA TRP A 35 2.99 -23.70 11.78
C TRP A 35 2.87 -22.57 12.80
N PHE A 36 1.68 -22.33 13.37
CA PHE A 36 1.44 -21.37 14.46
C PHE A 36 1.96 -21.84 15.84
N LYS A 37 2.64 -23.00 15.89
CA LYS A 37 3.25 -23.58 17.09
C LYS A 37 4.75 -23.79 16.91
N LYS A 38 5.55 -22.71 16.87
CA LYS A 38 6.94 -22.67 17.38
C LYS A 38 7.68 -21.40 16.98
N ASN A 39 8.09 -20.66 18.03
CA ASN A 39 9.45 -20.18 18.32
C ASN A 39 9.53 -18.69 18.64
N LEU A 40 9.84 -18.45 19.92
CA LEU A 40 10.37 -17.25 20.54
C LEU A 40 11.92 -17.36 20.58
N LEU A 41 12.59 -16.19 20.67
CA LEU A 41 14.03 -15.93 20.92
C LEU A 41 14.93 -16.10 19.67
N HIS A 42 15.87 -15.21 19.33
CA HIS A 42 16.63 -14.21 20.08
C HIS A 42 16.78 -12.88 19.29
N SER A 43 16.91 -11.79 20.03
CA SER A 43 17.48 -10.51 19.64
C SER A 43 18.99 -10.63 19.37
N ASP A 44 19.54 -9.73 18.54
CA ASP A 44 20.62 -8.85 19.00
C ASP A 44 20.91 -7.71 18.01
N LEU A 45 21.25 -6.58 18.62
CA LEU A 45 21.62 -5.29 18.06
C LEU A 45 23.06 -5.34 17.52
N ASN A 46 23.35 -4.55 16.48
CA ASN A 46 24.56 -3.71 16.55
C ASN A 46 24.47 -2.50 15.63
N ASP A 47 24.62 -1.35 16.28
CA ASP A 47 24.98 -0.05 15.74
C ASP A 47 26.40 -0.12 15.16
N ASN A 48 26.68 0.69 14.13
CA ASN A 48 27.95 1.40 13.96
C ASN A 48 27.84 2.30 12.74
N GLY A 49 27.68 3.59 13.01
CA GLY A 49 27.90 4.65 12.05
C GLY A 49 29.40 4.89 11.86
N GLU A 50 29.81 5.11 10.61
CA GLU A 50 31.04 5.85 10.32
C GLU A 50 30.78 6.84 9.19
N SER A 51 31.22 8.05 9.48
CA SER A 51 31.10 9.28 8.70
C SER A 51 32.36 9.44 7.88
N ILE A 52 32.26 9.73 6.57
CA ILE A 52 33.41 10.20 5.79
C ILE A 52 32.98 11.40 4.94
N ASN A 53 33.51 12.55 5.35
CA ASN A 53 33.50 13.83 4.66
C ASN A 53 34.80 13.94 3.84
N GLY A 54 34.77 14.49 2.61
CA GLY A 54 36.00 14.52 1.80
C GLY A 54 35.94 15.11 0.39
N GLN A 55 35.75 16.44 0.32
CA GLN A 55 36.41 17.38 -0.60
C GLN A 55 36.26 17.27 -2.14
N ARG A 56 35.58 18.29 -2.67
CA ARG A 56 35.72 18.84 -4.04
C ARG A 56 37.18 19.25 -4.34
N LYS A 57 37.65 18.96 -5.55
CA LYS A 57 38.67 19.77 -6.25
C LYS A 57 38.16 20.15 -7.63
N GLN A 58 38.13 21.45 -7.90
CA GLN A 58 38.05 22.05 -9.23
C GLN A 58 39.44 22.00 -9.88
N GLY A 59 39.50 21.70 -11.17
CA GLY A 59 40.69 21.79 -12.00
C GLY A 59 40.28 21.99 -13.45
N THR A 60 40.62 23.15 -13.99
CA THR A 60 40.23 23.69 -15.30
C THR A 60 41.10 23.16 -16.45
N SER A 61 40.45 22.97 -17.59
CA SER A 61 40.91 23.00 -19.00
C SER A 61 42.38 22.70 -19.35
N LYS A 62 42.57 21.71 -20.23
CA LYS A 62 43.07 21.89 -21.61
C LYS A 62 43.37 20.50 -22.18
N LEU A 63 42.77 20.18 -23.32
CA LEU A 63 43.40 19.59 -24.50
C LEU A 63 42.28 19.17 -25.47
N ASP A 64 41.82 20.20 -26.16
CA ASP A 64 41.13 20.14 -27.43
C ASP A 64 42.13 19.68 -28.50
N GLY A 65 41.71 18.83 -29.44
CA GLY A 65 42.60 18.28 -30.49
C GLY A 65 42.51 16.78 -30.77
N ARG A 66 41.49 16.07 -30.26
CA ARG A 66 41.16 14.69 -30.69
C ARG A 66 39.70 14.49 -31.13
N LEU A 67 38.98 15.59 -31.30
CA LEU A 67 37.59 15.64 -31.74
C LEU A 67 37.52 16.06 -33.21
N GLN A 68 37.95 15.21 -34.14
CA GLN A 68 37.57 15.38 -35.56
C GLN A 68 37.73 14.15 -36.47
N GLU A 69 38.04 12.95 -35.93
CA GLU A 69 38.24 11.76 -36.78
C GLU A 69 37.55 10.48 -36.24
N LYS A 70 36.42 10.64 -35.56
CA LYS A 70 35.53 9.52 -35.19
C LYS A 70 34.07 9.74 -35.60
N GLU A 71 33.83 10.68 -36.49
CA GLU A 71 32.48 11.13 -36.88
C GLU A 71 32.10 10.69 -38.29
N THR A 72 32.49 9.48 -38.72
CA THR A 72 32.01 8.89 -39.99
C THR A 72 31.99 7.36 -39.97
N ASP A 73 31.44 6.74 -38.91
CA ASP A 73 30.90 5.36 -39.06
C ASP A 73 29.75 5.04 -38.10
N LEU A 74 28.85 6.01 -37.89
CA LEU A 74 27.53 5.77 -37.32
C LEU A 74 26.59 5.19 -38.40
N ARG A 75 26.99 4.04 -38.96
CA ARG A 75 26.04 3.12 -39.58
C ARG A 75 25.01 2.76 -38.51
N ARG A 76 23.83 3.35 -38.67
CA ARG A 76 22.57 3.18 -37.94
C ARG A 76 22.35 1.72 -37.49
N LYS A 77 22.96 1.32 -36.37
CA LYS A 77 22.63 0.08 -35.67
C LYS A 77 21.20 0.23 -35.17
N LYS A 78 20.29 -0.57 -35.73
CA LYS A 78 18.95 -0.77 -35.15
C LYS A 78 19.12 -1.04 -33.65
N PRO A 79 18.31 -0.44 -32.75
CA PRO A 79 18.44 -0.69 -31.33
C PRO A 79 18.36 -2.21 -31.12
N ASN A 80 19.44 -2.77 -30.56
CA ASN A 80 19.44 -4.16 -30.17
C ASN A 80 18.35 -4.27 -29.10
N TYR A 81 17.22 -4.91 -29.40
CA TYR A 81 16.16 -5.12 -28.42
C TYR A 81 16.83 -5.75 -27.21
N ALA A 82 16.95 -4.97 -26.13
CA ALA A 82 17.59 -5.43 -24.91
C ALA A 82 16.84 -6.70 -24.51
N LYS A 83 17.57 -7.83 -24.47
CA LYS A 83 17.00 -9.09 -24.03
C LYS A 83 16.40 -8.84 -22.64
N LEU A 84 15.14 -9.22 -22.46
CA LEU A 84 14.52 -9.17 -21.14
C LEU A 84 15.38 -9.96 -20.14
N PRO A 85 15.31 -9.62 -18.84
CA PRO A 85 15.91 -10.45 -17.80
C PRO A 85 15.50 -11.92 -17.93
N PRO A 86 16.30 -12.86 -17.43
CA PRO A 86 15.96 -14.28 -17.46
C PRO A 86 14.64 -14.55 -16.74
N GLY A 87 13.96 -15.62 -17.13
CA GLY A 87 12.72 -16.01 -16.49
C GLY A 87 12.12 -17.28 -17.07
N PRO A 88 11.14 -17.86 -16.38
CA PRO A 88 10.44 -19.05 -16.83
C PRO A 88 9.69 -18.80 -18.14
N VAL A 89 9.72 -19.78 -19.03
CA VAL A 89 9.04 -19.68 -20.33
C VAL A 89 7.53 -19.62 -20.12
N PRO A 90 6.84 -18.57 -20.58
CA PRO A 90 5.42 -18.39 -20.33
C PRO A 90 4.57 -19.43 -21.06
N SER A 91 3.62 -20.03 -20.34
CA SER A 91 2.60 -20.90 -20.95
C SER A 91 1.61 -20.10 -21.82
N PRO A 92 0.91 -20.72 -22.79
CA PRO A 92 -0.12 -20.02 -23.56
C PRO A 92 -1.27 -19.49 -22.67
N ILE A 93 -1.77 -18.29 -22.99
CA ILE A 93 -2.95 -17.62 -22.38
C ILE A 93 -2.74 -17.18 -20.93
N VAL A 94 -2.48 -18.12 -20.01
CA VAL A 94 -2.33 -17.86 -18.57
C VAL A 94 -0.92 -17.39 -18.23
N SER A 95 0.06 -17.71 -19.08
CA SER A 95 1.44 -17.28 -18.93
C SER A 95 2.08 -17.79 -17.64
N ASN A 96 2.81 -16.98 -16.88
CA ASN A 96 3.46 -17.37 -15.62
C ASN A 96 2.53 -17.23 -14.39
N LEU A 97 1.23 -16.94 -14.55
CA LEU A 97 0.30 -16.78 -13.41
C LEU A 97 0.21 -18.03 -12.53
N LEU A 98 0.29 -19.23 -13.13
CA LEU A 98 0.21 -20.49 -12.39
C LEU A 98 1.41 -20.72 -11.46
N GLU A 99 2.54 -20.05 -11.74
CA GLU A 99 3.75 -20.19 -10.93
C GLU A 99 3.64 -19.46 -9.59
N LEU A 100 2.74 -18.47 -9.47
CA LEU A 100 2.58 -17.71 -8.24
C LEU A 100 1.96 -18.56 -7.11
N GLY A 101 1.00 -19.43 -7.45
CA GLY A 101 0.24 -20.22 -6.47
C GLY A 101 -0.38 -19.37 -5.36
N ASN A 102 -0.70 -20.00 -4.22
CA ASN A 102 -1.37 -19.32 -3.10
C ASN A 102 -0.44 -18.47 -2.21
N LYS A 103 0.87 -18.49 -2.46
CA LYS A 103 1.86 -17.69 -1.73
C LYS A 103 2.81 -17.03 -2.72
N PRO A 104 2.36 -16.00 -3.47
CA PRO A 104 3.12 -15.40 -4.56
C PRO A 104 4.54 -15.00 -4.14
N HIS A 105 4.70 -14.36 -2.97
CA HIS A 105 6.00 -13.94 -2.45
C HIS A 105 7.00 -15.10 -2.26
N LYS A 106 6.55 -16.30 -1.86
CA LYS A 106 7.43 -17.49 -1.74
C LYS A 106 7.80 -18.06 -3.10
N SER A 107 6.85 -18.09 -4.02
CA SER A 107 7.10 -18.56 -5.38
C SER A 107 8.06 -17.64 -6.13
N LEU A 108 7.88 -16.32 -5.99
CA LEU A 108 8.79 -15.31 -6.53
C LEU A 108 10.22 -15.46 -5.97
N ALA A 109 10.37 -15.71 -4.68
CA ALA A 109 11.68 -15.97 -4.08
C ALA A 109 12.36 -17.24 -4.66
N LYS A 110 11.60 -18.31 -4.89
CA LYS A 110 12.12 -19.53 -5.54
C LYS A 110 12.53 -19.29 -6.99
N LEU A 111 11.73 -18.51 -7.74
CA LEU A 111 12.06 -18.10 -9.10
C LEU A 111 13.34 -17.27 -9.11
N ALA A 112 13.51 -16.33 -8.19
CA ALA A 112 14.74 -15.56 -8.06
C ALA A 112 15.96 -16.42 -7.71
N ALA A 113 15.80 -17.43 -6.86
CA ALA A 113 16.87 -18.39 -6.57
C ALA A 113 17.27 -19.23 -7.80
N THR A 114 16.36 -19.40 -8.78
CA THR A 114 16.58 -20.22 -9.99
C THR A 114 17.14 -19.40 -11.15
N TYR A 115 16.55 -18.22 -11.41
CA TYR A 115 16.83 -17.41 -12.59
C TYR A 115 17.75 -16.21 -12.30
N GLY A 116 18.04 -15.95 -11.02
CA GLY A 116 18.83 -14.81 -10.56
C GLY A 116 17.98 -13.68 -9.99
N PRO A 117 18.63 -12.60 -9.52
CA PRO A 117 17.98 -11.56 -8.70
C PRO A 117 17.02 -10.64 -9.46
N ILE A 118 17.04 -10.67 -10.79
CA ILE A 118 16.13 -9.91 -11.66
C ILE A 118 15.46 -10.91 -12.59
N VAL A 119 14.17 -11.15 -12.37
CA VAL A 119 13.40 -12.16 -13.10
C VAL A 119 12.31 -11.49 -13.93
N ALA A 120 12.21 -11.84 -15.21
CA ALA A 120 11.09 -11.44 -16.05
C ALA A 120 9.96 -12.48 -15.99
N LEU A 121 8.76 -12.02 -15.69
CA LEU A 121 7.54 -12.80 -15.72
C LEU A 121 6.53 -12.15 -16.66
N LYS A 122 5.65 -12.97 -17.22
CA LYS A 122 4.46 -12.49 -17.92
C LYS A 122 3.24 -13.02 -17.16
N LEU A 123 2.48 -12.10 -16.57
CA LEU A 123 1.30 -12.40 -15.77
C LEU A 123 0.05 -12.09 -16.61
N GLY A 124 -0.49 -13.12 -17.27
CA GLY A 124 -1.49 -12.94 -18.31
C GLY A 124 -0.92 -12.14 -19.49
N HIS A 125 -1.39 -10.90 -19.67
CA HIS A 125 -0.92 -9.97 -20.70
C HIS A 125 0.04 -8.89 -20.16
N VAL A 126 0.37 -8.93 -18.88
CA VAL A 126 1.22 -7.92 -18.22
C VAL A 126 2.63 -8.46 -18.03
N THR A 127 3.64 -7.78 -18.55
CA THR A 127 5.04 -8.10 -18.25
C THR A 127 5.41 -7.51 -16.89
N THR A 128 6.02 -8.33 -16.02
CA THR A 128 6.40 -7.96 -14.65
C THR A 128 7.86 -8.31 -14.42
N ILE A 129 8.64 -7.34 -13.93
CA ILE A 129 10.03 -7.56 -13.53
C ILE A 129 10.09 -7.67 -12.02
N VAL A 130 10.68 -8.76 -11.53
CA VAL A 130 10.80 -9.06 -10.11
C VAL A 130 12.22 -8.78 -9.68
N ILE A 131 12.39 -7.88 -8.71
CA ILE A 131 13.67 -7.50 -8.14
C ILE A 131 13.80 -8.14 -6.76
N SER A 132 14.81 -8.99 -6.56
CA SER A 132 14.92 -9.86 -5.37
C SER A 132 16.25 -9.77 -4.64
N ASN A 133 17.05 -8.72 -4.87
CA ASN A 133 18.23 -8.43 -4.05
C ASN A 133 18.40 -6.94 -3.78
N ALA A 134 19.23 -6.61 -2.77
CA ALA A 134 19.44 -5.24 -2.33
C ALA A 134 20.13 -4.37 -3.39
N THR A 135 21.10 -4.93 -4.13
CA THR A 135 21.86 -4.18 -5.15
C THR A 135 20.95 -3.71 -6.29
N ALA A 136 20.16 -4.60 -6.88
CA ALA A 136 19.22 -4.24 -7.94
C ALA A 136 18.08 -3.37 -7.41
N ALA A 137 17.60 -3.59 -6.18
CA ALA A 137 16.61 -2.71 -5.56
C ALA A 137 17.16 -1.28 -5.41
N ARG A 138 18.44 -1.10 -5.06
CA ARG A 138 19.09 0.22 -5.02
C ARG A 138 19.15 0.89 -6.38
N GLU A 139 19.47 0.14 -7.44
CA GLU A 139 19.46 0.68 -8.80
C GLU A 139 18.06 1.21 -9.17
N VAL A 140 17.01 0.44 -8.88
CA VAL A 140 15.62 0.78 -9.26
C VAL A 140 15.01 1.87 -8.38
N LEU A 141 15.15 1.76 -7.06
CA LEU A 141 14.43 2.59 -6.08
C LEU A 141 15.21 3.83 -5.62
N GLN A 142 16.50 3.96 -5.97
CA GLN A 142 17.32 5.12 -5.60
C GLN A 142 18.00 5.78 -6.79
N LYS A 143 18.72 5.01 -7.62
CA LYS A 143 19.49 5.60 -8.73
C LYS A 143 18.63 5.97 -9.93
N HIS A 144 17.60 5.17 -10.20
CA HIS A 144 16.65 5.38 -11.29
C HIS A 144 15.22 5.58 -10.77
N ASP A 145 15.10 6.08 -9.55
CA ASP A 145 13.84 6.20 -8.81
C ASP A 145 12.74 6.92 -9.60
N LEU A 146 13.05 8.04 -10.27
CA LEU A 146 12.11 8.81 -11.07
C LEU A 146 11.53 8.02 -12.26
N ILE A 147 12.31 7.11 -12.86
CA ILE A 147 11.86 6.28 -13.99
C ILE A 147 10.88 5.20 -13.51
N PHE A 148 11.07 4.71 -12.29
CA PHE A 148 10.27 3.64 -11.68
C PHE A 148 9.29 4.15 -10.62
N ALA A 149 9.04 5.45 -10.57
CA ALA A 149 8.20 6.07 -9.55
C ALA A 149 6.70 5.84 -9.81
N ASP A 150 6.32 5.58 -11.07
CA ASP A 150 4.96 5.32 -11.48
C ASP A 150 4.46 3.96 -10.98
N ARG A 151 3.14 3.89 -10.75
CA ARG A 151 2.50 2.74 -10.12
C ARG A 151 1.63 1.99 -11.12
N SER A 152 1.67 0.67 -11.05
CA SER A 152 0.65 -0.15 -11.69
C SER A 152 -0.64 -0.05 -10.87
N ILE A 153 -1.70 0.49 -11.47
CA ILE A 153 -2.98 0.73 -10.79
C ILE A 153 -3.87 -0.51 -10.96
N PRO A 154 -4.23 -1.21 -9.85
CA PRO A 154 -5.21 -2.29 -9.91
C PRO A 154 -6.57 -1.75 -10.38
N HIS A 155 -7.26 -2.49 -11.25
CA HIS A 155 -8.54 -2.09 -11.81
C HIS A 155 -9.58 -1.78 -10.73
N GLY A 156 -9.55 -2.52 -9.61
CA GLY A 156 -10.42 -2.28 -8.48
C GLY A 156 -10.27 -0.89 -7.86
N VAL A 157 -9.03 -0.37 -7.79
CA VAL A 157 -8.70 0.94 -7.22
C VAL A 157 -9.27 2.09 -8.05
N THR A 158 -9.58 1.86 -9.34
CA THR A 158 -10.27 2.85 -10.19
C THR A 158 -11.73 3.09 -9.80
N ALA A 159 -12.24 2.39 -8.79
CA ALA A 159 -13.53 2.68 -8.19
C ALA A 159 -13.55 4.10 -7.59
N ASN A 160 -14.64 4.82 -7.79
CA ASN A 160 -14.84 6.19 -7.28
C ASN A 160 -13.71 7.16 -7.66
N LYS A 161 -13.02 6.90 -8.79
CA LYS A 161 -11.85 7.68 -9.26
C LYS A 161 -10.72 7.77 -8.23
N HIS A 162 -10.63 6.86 -7.27
CA HIS A 162 -9.65 6.96 -6.18
C HIS A 162 -8.20 6.96 -6.69
N ASP A 163 -7.92 6.32 -7.82
CA ASP A 163 -6.63 6.37 -8.50
C ASP A 163 -6.21 7.78 -8.98
N GLN A 164 -7.17 8.67 -9.21
CA GLN A 164 -6.95 10.02 -9.76
C GLN A 164 -6.66 11.08 -8.69
N PHE A 165 -6.87 10.75 -7.40
CA PHE A 165 -6.72 11.70 -6.29
C PHE A 165 -5.82 11.16 -5.17
N SER A 166 -5.76 9.83 -5.00
CA SER A 166 -5.04 9.21 -3.90
C SER A 166 -3.53 9.38 -4.01
N VAL A 167 -2.90 9.83 -2.92
CA VAL A 167 -1.43 9.91 -2.78
C VAL A 167 -0.74 8.54 -2.97
N ALA A 168 -1.48 7.44 -2.77
CA ALA A 168 -0.98 6.08 -2.94
C ALA A 168 -0.90 5.63 -4.42
N TRP A 169 -1.57 6.32 -5.35
CA TRP A 169 -1.73 5.89 -6.75
C TRP A 169 -1.40 6.96 -7.79
N LEU A 170 -1.49 8.24 -7.43
CA LEU A 170 -1.11 9.35 -8.30
C LEU A 170 0.34 9.21 -8.82
N PRO A 171 0.58 9.55 -10.10
CA PRO A 171 1.94 9.62 -10.63
C PRO A 171 2.71 10.77 -9.96
N VAL A 172 4.05 10.70 -10.00
CA VAL A 172 4.88 11.74 -9.39
C VAL A 172 4.79 13.02 -10.20
N ASN A 173 3.98 13.97 -9.70
CA ASN A 173 3.79 15.29 -10.26
C ASN A 173 3.77 16.36 -9.14
N ALA A 174 3.51 17.62 -9.50
CA ALA A 174 3.47 18.72 -8.53
C ALA A 174 2.38 18.49 -7.46
N HIS A 175 1.19 18.06 -7.86
CA HIS A 175 0.06 17.76 -6.96
C HIS A 175 0.40 16.68 -5.95
N TRP A 176 0.94 15.54 -6.41
CA TRP A 176 1.36 14.45 -5.54
C TRP A 176 2.43 14.87 -4.53
N LYS A 177 3.38 15.72 -4.94
CA LYS A 177 4.40 16.29 -4.05
C LYS A 177 3.78 17.18 -2.97
N THR A 178 2.77 17.97 -3.32
CA THR A 178 1.99 18.78 -2.38
C THR A 178 1.29 17.90 -1.35
N LEU A 179 0.53 16.89 -1.78
CA LEU A 179 -0.14 15.96 -0.86
C LEU A 179 0.85 15.24 0.08
N ARG A 180 1.97 14.74 -0.46
CA ARG A 180 3.07 14.16 0.33
C ARG A 180 3.62 15.13 1.37
N LYS A 181 3.80 16.41 1.01
CA LYS A 181 4.30 17.45 1.91
C LYS A 181 3.31 17.73 3.04
N ILE A 182 2.01 17.81 2.73
CA ILE A 182 0.93 17.99 3.72
C ILE A 182 0.95 16.83 4.73
N CYS A 183 0.92 15.58 4.25
CA CYS A 183 0.98 14.42 5.13
C CYS A 183 2.23 14.42 6.02
N ASN A 184 3.41 14.69 5.44
CA ASN A 184 4.65 14.75 6.20
C ASN A 184 4.61 15.83 7.27
N TYR A 185 4.21 17.05 6.91
CA TYR A 185 4.21 18.20 7.82
C TYR A 185 3.24 18.03 8.99
N HIS A 186 2.02 17.53 8.72
CA HIS A 186 0.96 17.46 9.73
C HIS A 186 0.95 16.15 10.53
N ILE A 187 1.49 15.05 10.00
CA ILE A 187 1.43 13.72 10.64
C ILE A 187 2.82 13.21 11.03
N PHE A 188 3.77 13.26 10.09
CA PHE A 188 4.98 12.44 10.18
C PHE A 188 6.25 13.19 10.64
N THR A 189 6.18 14.48 10.98
CA THR A 189 7.30 15.17 11.61
C THR A 189 7.52 14.67 13.04
N SER A 190 8.77 14.65 13.52
CA SER A 190 9.10 14.23 14.89
C SER A 190 8.30 15.01 15.93
N GLN A 191 8.18 16.33 15.76
CA GLN A 191 7.37 17.18 16.64
C GLN A 191 5.90 16.72 16.72
N ARG A 192 5.27 16.38 15.58
CA ARG A 192 3.88 15.90 15.56
C ARG A 192 3.76 14.51 16.16
N LEU A 193 4.73 13.63 15.92
CA LEU A 193 4.78 12.30 16.52
C LEU A 193 4.95 12.38 18.04
N ASP A 194 5.81 13.25 18.55
CA ASP A 194 6.06 13.45 19.98
C ASP A 194 4.82 14.05 20.67
N ALA A 195 4.17 15.03 20.04
CA ALA A 195 2.92 15.62 20.54
C ALA A 195 1.77 14.61 20.68
N LYS A 196 1.83 13.46 20.00
CA LYS A 196 0.83 12.38 20.09
C LYS A 196 1.32 11.18 20.92
N GLN A 197 2.42 11.31 21.67
CA GLN A 197 2.95 10.25 22.53
C GLN A 197 1.95 9.80 23.60
N ASP A 198 1.28 10.73 24.26
CA ASP A 198 0.28 10.39 25.30
C ASP A 198 -0.91 9.63 24.72
N LEU A 199 -1.34 9.98 23.51
CA LEU A 199 -2.38 9.23 22.81
C LEU A 199 -1.94 7.78 22.56
N ARG A 200 -0.71 7.55 22.07
CA ARG A 200 -0.17 6.19 21.89
C ARG A 200 -0.12 5.44 23.21
N ARG A 201 0.37 6.08 24.27
CA ARG A 201 0.43 5.49 25.62
C ARG A 201 -0.96 5.09 26.12
N LEU A 202 -1.95 5.96 25.94
CA LEU A 202 -3.34 5.68 26.32
C LEU A 202 -3.91 4.47 25.55
N LYS A 203 -3.69 4.37 24.23
CA LYS A 203 -4.19 3.23 23.43
C LYS A 203 -3.53 1.92 23.84
N VAL A 204 -2.23 1.93 24.14
CA VAL A 204 -1.51 0.76 24.67
C VAL A 204 -2.01 0.38 26.06
N GLN A 205 -2.26 1.35 26.94
CA GLN A 205 -2.84 1.08 28.26
C GLN A 205 -4.23 0.42 28.15
N LYS A 206 -5.11 0.92 27.27
CA LYS A 206 -6.42 0.28 27.00
C LYS A 206 -6.27 -1.17 26.51
N LEU A 207 -5.30 -1.43 25.64
CA LEU A 207 -4.99 -2.79 25.18
C LEU A 207 -4.53 -3.70 26.34
N LEU A 208 -3.64 -3.21 27.21
CA LEU A 208 -3.16 -3.95 28.37
C LEU A 208 -4.29 -4.25 29.36
N THR A 209 -5.17 -3.28 29.62
CA THR A 209 -6.38 -3.48 30.45
C THR A 209 -7.27 -4.58 29.87
N HIS A 210 -7.55 -4.54 28.57
CA HIS A 210 -8.36 -5.58 27.91
C HIS A 210 -7.74 -6.98 28.03
N VAL A 211 -6.41 -7.09 27.88
CA VAL A 211 -5.68 -8.35 28.06
C VAL A 211 -5.74 -8.82 29.51
N GLN A 212 -5.60 -7.91 30.47
CA GLN A 212 -5.69 -8.23 31.89
C GLN A 212 -7.09 -8.71 32.28
N GLU A 213 -8.15 -8.03 31.83
CA GLU A 213 -9.54 -8.44 32.04
C GLU A 213 -9.81 -9.83 31.44
N SER A 214 -9.32 -10.08 30.22
CA SER A 214 -9.46 -11.40 29.58
C SER A 214 -8.73 -12.50 30.36
N CYS A 215 -7.54 -12.19 30.89
CA CYS A 215 -6.77 -13.09 31.74
C CYS A 215 -7.53 -13.43 33.03
N GLN A 216 -8.08 -12.42 33.71
CA GLN A 216 -8.89 -12.59 34.93
C GLN A 216 -10.16 -13.42 34.67
N ALA A 217 -10.79 -13.24 33.51
CA ALA A 217 -11.95 -14.01 33.08
C ALA A 217 -11.62 -15.42 32.56
N GLY A 218 -10.33 -15.76 32.39
CA GLY A 218 -9.90 -17.03 31.79
C GLY A 218 -10.25 -17.18 30.30
N VAL A 219 -10.42 -16.06 29.58
CA VAL A 219 -10.83 -16.03 28.17
C VAL A 219 -9.62 -15.78 27.26
N ALA A 220 -9.54 -16.52 26.14
CA ALA A 220 -8.48 -16.34 25.16
C ALA A 220 -8.58 -14.99 24.44
N VAL A 221 -7.44 -14.30 24.28
CA VAL A 221 -7.36 -13.04 23.53
C VAL A 221 -7.05 -13.34 22.06
N GLU A 222 -7.89 -12.84 21.16
CA GLU A 222 -7.62 -12.86 19.73
C GLU A 222 -6.66 -11.71 19.35
N ILE A 223 -5.35 -12.00 19.37
CA ILE A 223 -4.28 -11.00 19.18
C ILE A 223 -4.44 -10.19 17.89
N GLY A 224 -4.82 -10.83 16.78
CA GLY A 224 -5.02 -10.12 15.50
C GLY A 224 -6.14 -9.08 15.58
N LYS A 225 -7.24 -9.41 16.26
CA LYS A 225 -8.38 -8.50 16.45
C LYS A 225 -8.05 -7.39 17.43
N ALA A 226 -7.37 -7.73 18.53
CA ALA A 226 -6.92 -6.76 19.52
C ALA A 226 -5.96 -5.73 18.90
N ALA A 227 -4.93 -6.20 18.17
CA ALA A 227 -3.99 -5.33 17.47
C ALA A 227 -4.69 -4.45 16.43
N PHE A 228 -5.59 -5.03 15.61
CA PHE A 228 -6.35 -4.26 14.63
C PHE A 228 -7.18 -3.15 15.28
N ASN A 229 -7.96 -3.48 16.32
CA ASN A 229 -8.80 -2.51 17.01
C ASN A 229 -7.96 -1.39 17.65
N THR A 230 -6.83 -1.73 18.27
CA THR A 230 -5.92 -0.74 18.86
C THR A 230 -5.30 0.17 17.80
N SER A 231 -4.82 -0.39 16.68
CA SER A 231 -4.28 0.39 15.57
C SER A 231 -5.34 1.28 14.91
N LEU A 232 -6.54 0.76 14.69
CA LEU A 232 -7.65 1.53 14.14
C LEU A 232 -8.02 2.69 15.06
N ASN A 233 -8.18 2.45 16.37
CA ASN A 233 -8.47 3.51 17.34
C ASN A 233 -7.33 4.52 17.48
N LEU A 234 -6.07 4.11 17.32
CA LEU A 234 -4.94 5.04 17.32
C LEU A 234 -4.99 5.96 16.09
N LEU A 235 -5.18 5.39 14.90
CA LEU A 235 -5.24 6.14 13.65
C LEU A 235 -6.48 7.05 13.61
N SER A 236 -7.66 6.52 13.94
CA SER A 236 -8.90 7.29 13.93
C SER A 236 -8.87 8.43 14.94
N ASN A 237 -8.20 8.25 16.09
CA ASN A 237 -8.05 9.33 17.06
C ASN A 237 -7.00 10.36 16.62
N THR A 238 -5.92 9.92 15.97
CA THR A 238 -4.93 10.83 15.36
C THR A 238 -5.54 11.68 14.25
N ILE A 239 -6.49 11.13 13.49
CA ILE A 239 -7.09 11.79 12.34
C ILE A 239 -8.33 12.60 12.71
N PHE A 240 -9.26 12.00 13.46
CA PHE A 240 -10.61 12.52 13.73
C PHE A 240 -10.88 12.78 15.22
N SER A 241 -9.95 12.43 16.13
CA SER A 241 -10.18 12.43 17.58
C SER A 241 -11.34 11.54 18.04
N VAL A 242 -11.65 10.49 17.27
CA VAL A 242 -12.75 9.53 17.53
C VAL A 242 -12.21 8.10 17.60
N ASP A 243 -12.82 7.24 18.41
CA ASP A 243 -12.54 5.80 18.46
C ASP A 243 -13.49 5.06 17.51
N LEU A 244 -12.95 4.51 16.41
CA LEU A 244 -13.71 3.83 15.34
C LEU A 244 -13.66 2.29 15.44
N ALA A 245 -13.22 1.74 16.56
CA ALA A 245 -13.22 0.30 16.85
C ALA A 245 -13.97 -0.05 18.17
N ASP A 246 -14.96 0.76 18.54
CA ASP A 246 -15.83 0.52 19.69
C ASP A 246 -16.95 -0.50 19.35
N PRO A 247 -17.02 -1.66 20.04
CA PRO A 247 -18.07 -2.67 19.82
C PRO A 247 -19.50 -2.16 20.02
N GLU A 248 -19.69 -1.20 20.93
CA GLU A 248 -20.99 -0.65 21.30
C GLU A 248 -21.47 0.41 20.30
N SER A 249 -20.55 0.96 19.50
CA SER A 249 -20.86 1.96 18.48
C SER A 249 -21.25 1.30 17.15
N GLY A 250 -22.49 1.49 16.72
CA GLY A 250 -22.96 1.05 15.40
C GLY A 250 -22.11 1.60 14.25
N LEU A 251 -21.69 2.86 14.36
CA LEU A 251 -20.83 3.55 13.38
C LEU A 251 -19.43 2.91 13.31
N ALA A 252 -18.80 2.64 14.46
CA ALA A 252 -17.49 2.01 14.52
C ALA A 252 -17.50 0.60 13.88
N ARG A 253 -18.53 -0.20 14.18
CA ARG A 253 -18.69 -1.53 13.55
C ARG A 253 -18.88 -1.44 12.04
N GLU A 254 -19.67 -0.48 11.56
CA GLU A 254 -19.86 -0.27 10.13
C GLU A 254 -18.55 0.16 9.44
N PHE A 255 -17.83 1.10 10.05
CA PHE A 255 -16.53 1.57 9.57
C PHE A 255 -15.52 0.42 9.46
N GLN A 256 -15.34 -0.36 10.54
CA GLN A 256 -14.47 -1.53 10.56
C GLN A 256 -14.83 -2.54 9.46
N LYS A 257 -16.13 -2.84 9.30
CA LYS A 257 -16.61 -3.76 8.26
C LYS A 257 -16.27 -3.26 6.86
N LEU A 258 -16.41 -1.96 6.60
CA LEU A 258 -16.10 -1.36 5.31
C LEU A 258 -14.59 -1.40 5.03
N VAL A 259 -13.75 -1.01 5.99
CA VAL A 259 -12.29 -1.07 5.86
C VAL A 259 -11.82 -2.49 5.57
N CYS A 260 -12.32 -3.49 6.32
CA CYS A 260 -11.99 -4.89 6.06
C CYS A 260 -12.43 -5.32 4.65
N SER A 261 -13.66 -5.00 4.23
CA SER A 261 -14.15 -5.36 2.90
C SER A 261 -13.34 -4.71 1.78
N ILE A 262 -12.96 -3.44 1.93
CA ILE A 262 -12.13 -2.72 0.96
C ILE A 262 -10.75 -3.37 0.86
N MET A 263 -10.08 -3.62 1.99
CA MET A 263 -8.75 -4.22 2.04
C MET A 263 -8.75 -5.64 1.46
N GLU A 264 -9.77 -6.45 1.76
CA GLU A 264 -9.94 -7.78 1.17
C GLU A 264 -10.11 -7.74 -0.34
N ASN A 265 -10.88 -6.78 -0.86
CA ASN A 265 -11.11 -6.67 -2.30
C ASN A 265 -9.90 -6.09 -3.06
N ILE A 266 -9.16 -5.14 -2.47
CA ILE A 266 -7.91 -4.62 -3.06
C ILE A 266 -6.83 -5.70 -3.06
N GLY A 267 -6.70 -6.48 -1.98
CA GLY A 267 -5.71 -7.55 -1.87
C GLY A 267 -6.04 -8.82 -2.65
N ARG A 268 -7.22 -8.90 -3.27
CA ARG A 268 -7.67 -10.07 -4.02
C ARG A 268 -7.06 -10.08 -5.43
N PRO A 269 -6.49 -11.21 -5.89
CA PRO A 269 -6.11 -11.37 -7.28
C PRO A 269 -7.31 -11.13 -8.20
N ASN A 270 -7.15 -10.22 -9.16
CA ASN A 270 -8.22 -9.80 -10.05
C ASN A 270 -7.81 -10.01 -11.52
N LEU A 271 -8.57 -10.81 -12.24
CA LEU A 271 -8.37 -11.14 -13.65
C LEU A 271 -8.31 -9.89 -14.53
N ALA A 272 -9.05 -8.85 -14.20
CA ALA A 272 -9.05 -7.59 -14.93
C ALA A 272 -7.70 -6.83 -14.86
N ASP A 273 -6.84 -7.18 -13.90
CA ASP A 273 -5.50 -6.61 -13.76
C ASP A 273 -4.51 -7.27 -14.74
N TYR A 274 -4.69 -8.56 -15.00
CA TYR A 274 -3.82 -9.36 -15.88
C TYR A 274 -4.33 -9.47 -17.32
N PHE A 275 -5.64 -9.29 -17.54
CA PHE A 275 -6.31 -9.38 -18.84
C PHE A 275 -7.14 -8.11 -19.07
N PRO A 276 -6.57 -7.04 -19.65
CA PRO A 276 -7.24 -5.74 -19.78
C PRO A 276 -8.59 -5.79 -20.50
N LEU A 277 -8.79 -6.74 -21.42
CA LEU A 277 -10.06 -6.96 -22.12
C LEU A 277 -11.23 -7.30 -21.15
N LEU A 278 -10.94 -7.86 -19.98
CA LEU A 278 -11.94 -8.26 -18.98
C LEU A 278 -12.38 -7.10 -18.07
N ARG A 279 -11.70 -5.94 -18.12
CA ARG A 279 -12.05 -4.77 -17.29
C ARG A 279 -13.48 -4.30 -17.48
N LYS A 280 -14.03 -4.41 -18.71
CA LYS A 280 -15.40 -3.95 -19.01
C LYS A 280 -16.50 -4.78 -18.35
N ILE A 281 -16.24 -6.07 -18.11
CA ILE A 281 -17.25 -6.99 -17.57
C ILE A 281 -17.09 -7.25 -16.06
N ASP A 282 -15.94 -6.90 -15.48
CA ASP A 282 -15.62 -7.10 -14.06
C ASP A 282 -15.98 -8.53 -13.57
N PRO A 283 -15.33 -9.58 -14.10
CA PRO A 283 -15.81 -10.95 -13.96
C PRO A 283 -15.82 -11.45 -12.51
N GLN A 284 -14.97 -10.88 -11.65
CA GLN A 284 -14.93 -11.18 -10.22
C GLN A 284 -15.70 -10.17 -9.35
N GLY A 285 -16.32 -9.16 -9.97
CA GLY A 285 -17.10 -8.12 -9.28
C GLY A 285 -16.27 -7.26 -8.32
N VAL A 286 -14.95 -7.20 -8.49
CA VAL A 286 -14.03 -6.53 -7.54
C VAL A 286 -14.25 -5.03 -7.60
N LYS A 287 -14.24 -4.45 -8.81
CA LYS A 287 -14.48 -3.02 -8.98
C LYS A 287 -15.87 -2.64 -8.49
N ARG A 288 -16.90 -3.43 -8.81
CA ARG A 288 -18.28 -3.19 -8.34
C ARG A 288 -18.40 -3.15 -6.81
N ARG A 289 -17.75 -4.09 -6.10
CA ARG A 289 -17.76 -4.10 -4.63
C ARG A 289 -17.01 -2.91 -4.05
N LEU A 290 -15.84 -2.58 -4.62
CA LEU A 290 -15.07 -1.41 -4.19
C LEU A 290 -15.79 -0.08 -4.45
N THR A 291 -16.52 0.05 -5.56
CA THR A 291 -17.38 1.22 -5.82
C THR A 291 -18.43 1.37 -4.73
N ARG A 292 -19.15 0.28 -4.42
CA ARG A 292 -20.18 0.28 -3.37
C ARG A 292 -19.61 0.58 -1.99
N ASP A 293 -18.55 -0.12 -1.59
CA ASP A 293 -17.98 0.00 -0.25
C ASP A 293 -17.25 1.34 -0.08
N GLY A 294 -16.55 1.80 -1.13
CA GLY A 294 -15.95 3.13 -1.22
C GLY A 294 -16.99 4.25 -1.07
N GLY A 295 -18.14 4.15 -1.75
CA GLY A 295 -19.19 5.16 -1.59
C GLY A 295 -19.83 5.18 -0.19
N LYS A 296 -19.80 4.05 0.53
CA LYS A 296 -20.28 4.00 1.93
C LYS A 296 -19.27 4.61 2.90
N ILE A 297 -17.98 4.27 2.76
CA ILE A 297 -16.96 4.83 3.66
C ILE A 297 -16.79 6.33 3.43
N THR A 298 -16.84 6.83 2.18
CA THR A 298 -16.91 8.27 1.88
C THR A 298 -18.04 8.95 2.66
N LYS A 299 -19.25 8.37 2.68
CA LYS A 299 -20.39 8.95 3.42
C LYS A 299 -20.16 9.01 4.93
N LEU A 300 -19.55 7.96 5.50
CA LEU A 300 -19.20 7.97 6.92
C LEU A 300 -18.17 9.04 7.24
N LEU A 301 -17.13 9.17 6.40
CA LEU A 301 -16.11 10.20 6.55
C LEU A 301 -16.68 11.60 6.37
N GLN A 302 -17.60 11.80 5.42
CA GLN A 302 -18.29 13.07 5.23
C GLN A 302 -19.08 13.46 6.48
N GLY A 303 -19.77 12.52 7.15
CA GLY A 303 -20.44 12.78 8.41
C GLY A 303 -19.47 13.29 9.49
N LEU A 304 -18.28 12.71 9.61
CA LEU A 304 -17.25 13.19 10.54
C LEU A 304 -16.73 14.59 10.19
N ILE A 305 -16.60 14.90 8.89
CA ILE A 305 -16.23 16.23 8.40
C ILE A 305 -17.32 17.25 8.75
N ASP A 306 -18.59 16.93 8.47
CA ASP A 306 -19.74 17.79 8.72
C ASP A 306 -19.88 18.09 10.22
N ASP A 307 -19.80 17.06 11.06
CA ASP A 307 -19.82 17.19 12.53
C ASP A 307 -18.68 18.10 13.02
N ARG A 308 -17.49 17.98 12.41
CA ARG A 308 -16.35 18.84 12.75
C ARG A 308 -16.59 20.29 12.34
N LEU A 309 -17.10 20.53 11.14
CA LEU A 309 -17.41 21.86 10.64
C LEU A 309 -18.49 22.55 11.48
N LEU A 310 -19.51 21.80 11.92
CA LEU A 310 -20.52 22.30 12.85
C LEU A 310 -19.91 22.64 14.20
N SER A 311 -19.06 21.76 14.74
CA SER A 311 -18.36 21.99 16.01
C SER A 311 -17.55 23.28 15.95
N ARG A 312 -16.74 23.50 14.90
CA ARG A 312 -15.92 24.71 14.72
C ARG A 312 -16.69 26.03 14.72
N LYS A 313 -17.98 26.02 14.35
CA LYS A 313 -18.84 27.22 14.34
C LYS A 313 -19.41 27.55 15.72
N ALA A 314 -19.42 26.60 16.65
CA ALA A 314 -19.89 26.82 18.01
C ALA A 314 -18.88 27.66 18.80
N LYS A 315 -19.38 28.71 19.47
CA LYS A 315 -18.57 29.75 20.16
C LYS A 315 -17.66 29.21 21.28
N ASP A 316 -18.01 28.09 21.89
CA ASP A 316 -17.28 27.51 23.03
C ASP A 316 -16.49 26.23 22.68
N SER A 317 -16.41 25.87 21.39
CA SER A 317 -15.71 24.65 20.98
C SER A 317 -14.19 24.87 20.95
N GLN A 318 -13.45 24.01 21.65
CA GLN A 318 -12.00 23.94 21.49
C GLN A 318 -11.65 23.16 20.21
N ARG A 319 -10.72 23.69 19.42
CA ARG A 319 -10.11 22.97 18.29
C ARG A 319 -9.47 21.68 18.79
N LYS A 320 -9.69 20.58 18.07
CA LYS A 320 -9.16 19.26 18.41
C LYS A 320 -7.69 19.12 18.04
N ASN A 321 -7.20 19.95 17.12
CA ASN A 321 -5.79 19.99 16.69
C ASN A 321 -5.31 18.59 16.24
N ASP A 322 -6.17 17.89 15.49
CA ASP A 322 -5.88 16.64 14.81
C ASP A 322 -5.65 16.86 13.31
N LEU A 323 -5.46 15.79 12.55
CA LEU A 323 -5.21 15.91 11.11
C LEU A 323 -6.40 16.53 10.39
N LEU A 324 -7.63 16.10 10.68
CA LEU A 324 -8.81 16.66 10.03
C LEU A 324 -8.86 18.18 10.27
N ASP A 325 -8.51 18.62 11.48
CA ASP A 325 -8.46 20.05 11.73
C ASP A 325 -7.45 20.78 10.84
N ALA A 326 -6.23 20.24 10.73
CA ALA A 326 -5.20 20.80 9.87
C ALA A 326 -5.61 20.84 8.39
N LEU A 327 -6.27 19.80 7.88
CA LEU A 327 -6.73 19.76 6.49
C LEU A 327 -7.83 20.79 6.22
N LEU A 328 -8.76 20.97 7.16
CA LEU A 328 -9.81 21.99 7.04
C LEU A 328 -9.23 23.42 7.10
N ASP A 329 -8.20 23.64 7.92
CA ASP A 329 -7.52 24.94 7.98
C ASP A 329 -6.85 25.28 6.63
N LEU A 330 -6.25 24.30 5.95
CA LEU A 330 -5.71 24.49 4.59
C LEU A 330 -6.77 24.90 3.56
N ILE A 331 -8.00 24.39 3.68
CA ILE A 331 -9.13 24.80 2.83
C ILE A 331 -9.59 26.22 3.16
N GLU A 332 -9.72 26.55 4.45
CA GLU A 332 -10.09 27.89 4.91
C GLU A 332 -9.06 28.95 4.44
N GLU A 333 -7.76 28.60 4.48
CA GLU A 333 -6.65 29.42 4.01
C GLU A 333 -6.49 29.45 2.48
N LYS A 334 -7.32 28.70 1.73
CA LYS A 334 -7.26 28.57 0.26
C LYS A 334 -5.87 28.16 -0.24
N PHE A 335 -5.27 27.16 0.41
CA PHE A 335 -3.98 26.62 0.01
C PHE A 335 -4.01 26.15 -1.45
N GLU A 336 -3.12 26.70 -2.28
CA GLU A 336 -3.14 26.46 -3.73
C GLU A 336 -2.87 24.99 -4.07
N GLY A 337 -3.72 24.42 -4.94
CA GLY A 337 -3.61 23.03 -5.35
C GLY A 337 -4.03 22.02 -4.27
N PHE A 338 -4.90 22.42 -3.33
CA PHE A 338 -5.52 21.52 -2.38
C PHE A 338 -7.04 21.80 -2.31
N ASP A 339 -7.85 20.76 -2.49
CA ASP A 339 -9.32 20.90 -2.51
C ASP A 339 -10.06 19.84 -1.67
N TRP A 340 -11.39 19.88 -1.72
CA TRP A 340 -12.24 18.94 -0.98
C TRP A 340 -12.11 17.48 -1.43
N ASN A 341 -11.82 17.23 -2.72
CA ASN A 341 -11.55 15.87 -3.19
C ASN A 341 -10.25 15.36 -2.58
N ASP A 342 -9.23 16.23 -2.45
CA ASP A 342 -7.98 15.84 -1.79
C ASP A 342 -8.21 15.47 -0.32
N ILE A 343 -9.05 16.21 0.42
CA ILE A 343 -9.44 15.82 1.78
C ILE A 343 -10.12 14.45 1.77
N GLU A 344 -11.16 14.26 0.94
CA GLU A 344 -11.93 13.02 0.91
C GLU A 344 -11.02 11.81 0.63
N HIS A 345 -10.15 11.93 -0.37
CA HIS A 345 -9.28 10.83 -0.82
C HIS A 345 -8.03 10.64 0.05
N LEU A 346 -7.60 11.64 0.82
CA LEU A 346 -6.52 11.48 1.82
C LEU A 346 -7.01 10.76 3.09
N LEU A 347 -8.30 10.89 3.41
CA LEU A 347 -8.92 10.29 4.60
C LEU A 347 -9.40 8.84 4.37
N LEU A 348 -9.35 8.36 3.13
CA LEU A 348 -9.81 7.04 2.66
C LEU A 348 -8.66 6.07 2.42
#